data_AF-A0A4D4MW93-F1
#
_entry.id   AF-A0A4D4MW93-F1
#
_cell.length_a   1.000
_cell.length_b   1.000
_cell.length_c   1.000
_cell.angle_alpha   90.00
_cell.angle_beta   90.00
_cell.angle_gamma   90.00
#
_symmetry.space_group_name_H-M   'P 1'
#
loop_
_entity.id
_entity.type
_entity.pdbx_description
1 polymer ?
#
loop_
_entity_poly.entity_id
_entity_poly.type
_entity_poly.pdbx_seq_one_letter_code
_entity_poly.pdbx_strand_id
1 'polypeptide(L)'
;MPDTTLLTAAVRAIRAGDLASTAPRKPTADPAGADGGLPRTSSAETLATMQAAVLTGEAVWIGYVNAEGTASQRVIAPIRVEGGFVTAYDHTADEVRTYPLHRVTGVAELADDQA
;
A
#
# COMPACT_ATOMS: atom_id res chain seq x y z
N MET A 1 7.87 21.18 -29.05
CA MET A 1 6.89 20.07 -29.00
C MET A 1 7.65 18.79 -28.76
N PRO A 2 7.28 17.94 -27.79
CA PRO A 2 7.97 16.67 -27.54
C PRO A 2 7.97 15.77 -28.78
N ASP A 3 9.04 15.00 -28.98
CA ASP A 3 9.14 14.03 -30.08
C ASP A 3 8.13 12.88 -29.88
N THR A 4 7.43 12.50 -30.94
CA THR A 4 6.38 11.46 -30.90
C THR A 4 6.93 10.09 -30.48
N THR A 5 8.21 9.83 -30.73
CA THR A 5 8.92 8.62 -30.29
C THR A 5 9.04 8.56 -28.77
N LEU A 6 9.40 9.68 -28.14
CA LEU A 6 9.51 9.79 -26.69
C LEU A 6 8.14 9.64 -26.01
N LEU A 7 7.10 10.26 -26.57
CA LEU A 7 5.74 10.13 -26.06
C LEU A 7 5.25 8.68 -26.11
N THR A 8 5.48 8.00 -27.24
CA THR A 8 5.09 6.59 -27.42
C THR A 8 5.84 5.67 -26.44
N ALA A 9 7.14 5.92 -26.22
CA ALA A 9 7.94 5.18 -25.26
C ALA A 9 7.43 5.38 -23.82
N ALA A 10 7.10 6.63 -23.44
CA ALA A 10 6.57 6.94 -22.12
C ALA A 10 5.23 6.23 -21.84
N VAL A 11 4.29 6.26 -22.79
CA VAL A 11 3.00 5.57 -22.66
C VAL A 11 3.20 4.05 -22.53
N ARG A 12 4.13 3.47 -23.30
CA ARG A 12 4.45 2.04 -23.21
C ARG A 12 5.02 1.67 -21.83
N ALA A 13 5.88 2.51 -21.28
CA ALA A 13 6.47 2.31 -19.95
C ALA A 13 5.39 2.34 -18.85
N ILE A 14 4.46 3.29 -18.90
CA ILE A 14 3.32 3.36 -17.96
C ILE A 14 2.49 2.08 -18.03
N ARG A 15 2.04 1.69 -19.23
CA ARG A 15 1.22 0.48 -19.41
C ARG A 15 1.93 -0.80 -18.99
N ALA A 16 3.24 -0.88 -19.21
CA ALA A 16 4.04 -2.02 -18.75
C ALA A 16 4.09 -2.08 -17.21
N GLY A 17 4.19 -0.93 -16.55
CA GLY A 17 4.07 -0.80 -15.09
C GLY A 17 2.71 -1.27 -14.58
N ASP A 18 1.62 -0.82 -15.21
CA ASP A 18 0.25 -1.21 -14.83
C ASP A 18 0.02 -2.72 -15.00
N LEU A 19 0.52 -3.30 -16.09
CA LEU A 19 0.41 -4.75 -16.33
C LEU A 19 1.22 -5.52 -15.27
N ALA A 20 2.45 -5.12 -15.00
CA ALA A 20 3.27 -5.76 -13.97
C ALA A 20 2.65 -5.66 -12.57
N SER A 21 1.96 -4.54 -12.28
CA SER A 21 1.24 -4.30 -11.03
C SER A 21 0.02 -5.21 -10.87
N THR A 22 -0.70 -5.50 -11.96
CA THR A 22 -1.97 -6.26 -11.93
C THR A 22 -1.80 -7.74 -12.28
N ALA A 23 -0.62 -8.15 -12.75
CA ALA A 23 -0.35 -9.53 -13.12
C ALA A 23 -0.54 -10.46 -11.90
N PRO A 24 -1.40 -11.49 -12.00
CA PRO A 24 -1.62 -12.41 -10.89
C PRO A 24 -0.33 -13.16 -10.60
N ARG A 25 0.19 -13.00 -9.37
CA ARG A 25 1.36 -13.75 -8.92
C ARG A 25 0.96 -15.20 -8.72
N LYS A 26 1.78 -16.15 -9.19
CA LYS A 26 1.64 -17.56 -8.85
C LYS A 26 1.55 -17.68 -7.33
N PRO A 27 0.49 -18.26 -6.75
CA PRO A 27 0.38 -18.40 -5.31
C PRO A 27 1.52 -19.28 -4.80
N THR A 28 2.53 -18.65 -4.20
CA THR A 28 3.26 -19.30 -3.12
C THR A 28 2.28 -19.33 -1.95
N ALA A 29 2.07 -20.51 -1.35
CA ALA A 29 1.13 -20.66 -0.25
C ALA A 29 1.41 -19.61 0.82
N ASP A 30 0.58 -18.57 0.85
CA ASP A 30 0.61 -17.54 1.86
C ASP A 30 -0.47 -17.90 2.88
N PRO A 31 -0.14 -17.94 4.17
CA PRO A 31 -1.09 -18.32 5.21
C PRO A 31 -2.24 -17.29 5.37
N ALA A 32 -2.18 -16.13 4.72
CA ALA A 32 -3.13 -15.03 4.91
C ALA A 32 -4.49 -15.18 4.19
N GLY A 33 -4.76 -16.31 3.53
CA GLY A 33 -6.01 -16.53 2.80
C GLY A 33 -7.20 -16.99 3.63
N ALA A 34 -7.01 -17.35 4.91
CA ALA A 34 -8.05 -17.94 5.75
C ALA A 34 -8.70 -16.96 6.76
N ASP A 35 -8.05 -15.83 7.09
CA ASP A 35 -8.36 -15.05 8.31
C ASP A 35 -8.91 -13.62 8.06
N GLY A 36 -9.57 -13.34 6.93
CA GLY A 36 -10.19 -12.02 6.71
C GLY A 36 -9.19 -10.86 6.54
N GLY A 37 -7.98 -11.17 6.06
CA GLY A 37 -6.96 -10.18 5.69
C GLY A 37 -7.41 -9.27 4.55
N LEU A 38 -6.83 -8.06 4.48
CA LEU A 38 -7.03 -7.19 3.32
C LEU A 38 -6.58 -7.88 2.02
N PRO A 39 -7.28 -7.66 0.89
CA PRO A 39 -6.76 -8.02 -0.42
C PRO A 39 -5.34 -7.46 -0.60
N ARG A 40 -4.51 -8.20 -1.32
CA ARG A 40 -3.16 -7.74 -1.62
C ARG A 40 -3.19 -6.55 -2.55
N THR A 41 -2.48 -5.50 -2.19
CA THR A 41 -2.26 -4.33 -3.03
C THR A 41 -0.88 -4.39 -3.67
N SER A 42 -0.74 -3.79 -4.84
CA SER A 42 0.60 -3.64 -5.44
C SER A 42 1.43 -2.62 -4.64
N SER A 43 2.75 -2.62 -4.81
CA SER A 43 3.60 -1.59 -4.18
C SER A 43 3.25 -0.18 -4.64
N ALA A 44 2.89 -0.01 -5.91
CA ALA A 44 2.51 1.28 -6.47
C ALA A 44 1.16 1.75 -5.92
N GLU A 45 0.18 0.85 -5.84
CA GLU A 45 -1.12 1.11 -5.22
C GLU A 45 -0.97 1.46 -3.75
N THR A 46 -0.19 0.68 -3.00
CA THR A 46 0.09 0.95 -1.59
C THR A 46 0.71 2.33 -1.37
N LEU A 47 1.70 2.70 -2.19
CA LEU A 47 2.32 4.01 -2.12
C LEU A 47 1.32 5.13 -2.43
N ALA A 48 0.52 4.96 -3.49
CA ALA A 48 -0.48 5.95 -3.90
C ALA A 48 -1.56 6.15 -2.83
N THR A 49 -2.10 5.07 -2.24
CA THR A 49 -3.08 5.14 -1.16
C THR A 49 -2.50 5.81 0.09
N MET A 50 -1.26 5.48 0.47
CA MET A 50 -0.59 6.13 1.61
C MET A 50 -0.36 7.63 1.35
N GLN A 51 0.05 7.99 0.14
CA GLN A 51 0.23 9.40 -0.24
C GLN A 51 -1.11 10.16 -0.22
N ALA A 52 -2.19 9.55 -0.71
CA ALA A 52 -3.53 10.13 -0.65
C ALA A 52 -3.97 10.32 0.80
N ALA A 53 -3.83 9.30 1.65
CA ALA A 53 -4.18 9.36 3.07
C ALA A 53 -3.37 10.40 3.85
N VAL A 54 -2.09 10.62 3.52
CA VAL A 54 -1.31 11.74 4.10
C VAL A 54 -1.90 13.09 3.70
N LEU A 55 -2.38 13.23 2.46
CA LEU A 55 -2.95 14.49 1.96
C LEU A 55 -4.34 14.76 2.55
N THR A 56 -5.17 13.73 2.74
CA THR A 56 -6.53 13.85 3.31
C THR A 56 -6.53 13.83 4.83
N GLY A 57 -5.48 13.29 5.45
CA GLY A 57 -5.41 13.04 6.89
C GLY A 57 -6.27 11.85 7.34
N GLU A 58 -6.74 11.02 6.40
CA GLU A 58 -7.59 9.87 6.69
C GLU A 58 -6.77 8.69 7.21
N ALA A 59 -7.37 7.93 8.12
CA ALA A 59 -6.81 6.67 8.57
C ALA A 59 -7.07 5.56 7.55
N VAL A 60 -6.15 4.62 7.47
CA VAL A 60 -6.20 3.47 6.57
C VAL A 60 -5.99 2.18 7.34
N TRP A 61 -6.61 1.12 6.86
CA TRP A 61 -6.30 -0.23 7.31
C TRP A 61 -5.11 -0.76 6.51
N ILE A 62 -4.16 -1.40 7.18
CA ILE A 62 -3.08 -2.17 6.54
C ILE A 62 -3.01 -3.61 7.01
N GLY A 63 -2.65 -4.50 6.08
CA GLY A 63 -1.99 -5.76 6.41
C GLY A 63 -0.48 -5.51 6.47
N TYR A 64 0.19 -6.01 7.51
CA TYR A 64 1.60 -5.79 7.75
C TYR A 64 2.29 -7.05 8.26
N VAL A 65 3.45 -7.38 7.69
CA VAL A 65 4.33 -8.43 8.21
C VAL A 65 5.49 -7.81 8.98
N ASN A 66 5.72 -8.26 10.21
CA ASN A 66 6.83 -7.76 11.04
C ASN A 66 8.18 -8.39 10.62
N ALA A 67 9.26 -8.09 11.37
CA ALA A 67 10.60 -8.59 11.05
C ALA A 67 10.73 -10.10 11.26
N GLU A 68 9.91 -10.64 12.16
CA GLU A 68 9.81 -12.06 12.48
C GLU A 68 8.92 -12.82 11.48
N GLY A 69 8.35 -12.14 10.48
CA GLY A 69 7.47 -12.73 9.48
C GLY A 69 6.03 -12.99 9.96
N THR A 70 5.67 -12.50 11.14
CA THR A 70 4.31 -12.57 11.67
C THR A 70 3.43 -11.51 11.01
N ALA A 71 2.31 -11.94 10.44
CA ALA A 71 1.30 -11.06 9.87
C ALA A 71 0.43 -10.43 10.97
N SER A 72 0.07 -9.17 10.77
CA SER A 72 -0.81 -8.39 11.64
C SER A 72 -1.64 -7.42 10.82
N GLN A 73 -2.79 -7.02 11.36
CA GLN A 73 -3.60 -5.93 10.83
C GLN A 73 -3.42 -4.70 11.71
N ARG A 74 -3.44 -3.51 11.10
CA ARG A 74 -3.31 -2.24 11.82
C ARG A 74 -4.20 -1.17 11.19
N VAL A 75 -4.77 -0.31 12.02
CA VAL A 75 -5.36 0.95 11.58
C VAL A 75 -4.37 2.07 11.88
N ILE A 76 -3.95 2.80 10.86
CA ILE A 76 -2.94 3.85 11.00
C ILE A 76 -3.44 5.16 10.39
N ALA A 77 -3.07 6.29 10.98
CA ALA A 77 -3.21 7.63 10.39
C ALA A 77 -1.86 8.09 9.83
N PRO A 78 -1.64 8.03 8.50
CA PRO A 78 -0.38 8.39 7.88
C PRO A 78 -0.02 9.87 8.07
N ILE A 79 1.21 10.15 8.49
CA ILE A 79 1.73 11.51 8.72
C ILE A 79 2.64 11.95 7.57
N ARG A 80 3.52 11.04 7.10
CA ARG A 80 4.35 11.28 5.91
C ARG A 80 4.78 9.98 5.26
N VAL A 81 5.09 10.06 3.96
CA VAL A 81 5.67 8.97 3.18
C VAL A 81 6.97 9.44 2.51
N GLU A 82 8.08 8.76 2.79
CA GLU A 82 9.36 9.05 2.16
C GLU A 82 10.32 7.84 2.23
N GLY A 83 11.25 7.76 1.27
CA GLY A 83 12.32 6.75 1.30
C GLY A 83 11.85 5.29 1.33
N GLY A 84 10.60 5.00 0.94
CA GLY A 84 9.99 3.67 1.05
C GLY A 84 9.41 3.34 2.43
N PHE A 85 9.20 4.36 3.28
CA PHE A 85 8.61 4.25 4.61
C PHE A 85 7.39 5.16 4.73
N VAL A 86 6.45 4.77 5.59
CA VAL A 86 5.38 5.63 6.09
C VAL A 86 5.57 5.82 7.60
N THR A 87 5.58 7.06 8.06
CA THR A 87 5.44 7.36 9.50
C THR A 87 3.98 7.66 9.76
N ALA A 88 3.40 7.03 10.78
CA ALA A 88 1.98 7.11 11.06
C ALA A 88 1.70 6.95 12.56
N TYR A 89 0.60 7.52 13.01
CA TYR A 89 0.02 7.12 14.29
C TYR A 89 -0.66 5.76 14.11
N ASP A 90 -0.31 4.76 14.90
CA ASP A 90 -0.94 3.45 14.87
C ASP A 90 -1.98 3.35 15.99
N HIS A 91 -3.26 3.34 15.63
CA HIS A 91 -4.37 3.24 16.58
C HIS A 91 -4.41 1.89 17.31
N THR A 92 -3.79 0.86 16.75
CA THR A 92 -3.72 -0.49 17.35
C THR A 92 -2.67 -0.54 18.47
N ALA A 93 -1.57 0.19 18.29
CA ALA A 93 -0.46 0.25 19.24
C ALA A 93 -0.46 1.50 20.12
N ASP A 94 -1.33 2.46 19.81
CA ASP A 94 -1.47 3.77 20.45
C ASP A 94 -0.15 4.57 20.48
N GLU A 95 0.58 4.56 19.37
CA GLU A 95 1.92 5.17 19.27
C GLU A 95 2.25 5.59 17.83
N VAL A 96 3.11 6.59 17.67
CA VAL A 96 3.69 6.94 16.35
C VAL A 96 4.79 5.93 15.99
N ARG A 97 4.65 5.30 14.81
CA ARG A 97 5.59 4.29 14.30
C ARG A 97 5.93 4.51 12.84
N THR A 98 7.08 3.99 12.44
CA THR A 98 7.53 4.01 11.05
C THR A 98 7.48 2.61 10.45
N TYR A 99 6.72 2.46 9.37
CA TYR A 99 6.51 1.20 8.67
C TYR A 99 7.21 1.21 7.30
N PRO A 100 8.04 0.20 6.99
CA PRO A 100 8.53 0.01 5.63
C PRO A 100 7.39 -0.44 4.70
N LEU A 101 7.19 0.27 3.60
CA LEU A 101 6.10 0.01 2.65
C LEU A 101 6.20 -1.38 1.99
N HIS A 102 7.41 -1.91 1.80
CA HIS A 102 7.61 -3.25 1.24
C HIS A 102 7.13 -4.39 2.14
N ARG A 103 6.74 -4.09 3.39
CA ARG A 103 6.13 -5.04 4.33
C ARG A 103 4.63 -4.84 4.53
N VAL A 104 4.07 -3.81 3.88
CA VAL A 104 2.62 -3.67 3.78
C VAL A 104 2.16 -4.67 2.73
N THR A 105 1.28 -5.58 3.13
CA THR A 105 0.77 -6.66 2.26
C THR A 105 -0.55 -6.31 1.59
N GLY A 106 -1.23 -5.28 2.08
CA GLY A 106 -2.53 -4.79 1.61
C GLY A 106 -2.85 -3.47 2.32
N VAL A 107 -3.54 -2.56 1.63
CA VAL A 107 -4.07 -1.32 2.21
C VAL A 107 -5.51 -1.12 1.75
N ALA A 108 -6.35 -0.57 2.62
CA ALA A 108 -7.70 -0.14 2.28
C ALA A 108 -8.06 1.12 3.06
N GLU A 109 -8.85 1.98 2.42
CA GLU A 109 -9.55 3.07 3.09
C GLU A 109 -10.51 2.48 4.13
N LEU A 110 -10.71 3.22 5.23
CA LEU A 110 -11.76 2.87 6.17
C LEU A 110 -13.11 3.24 5.55
N ALA A 111 -14.14 2.44 5.82
CA ALA A 111 -15.49 2.85 5.50
C ALA A 111 -15.82 4.10 6.32
N ASP A 112 -16.39 5.12 5.67
CA ASP A 112 -17.05 6.21 6.39
C ASP A 112 -18.11 5.58 7.29
N ASP A 113 -17.96 5.76 8.60
CA ASP A 113 -19.00 5.41 9.55
C ASP A 113 -20.18 6.33 9.21
N GLN A 114 -21.21 5.80 8.55
CA GLN A 114 -22.47 6.51 8.36
C GLN A 114 -23.11 6.69 9.75
N ALA A 115 -22.82 7.82 10.40
CA ALA A 115 -23.47 8.28 11.63
C ALA A 115 -23.76 9.77 11.57
#